data_AF-A0A839K032-F1
#
_entry.id   AF-A0A839K032-F1
#
_cell.length_a   1.000
_cell.length_b   1.000
_cell.length_c   1.000
_cell.angle_alpha   90.00
_cell.angle_beta   90.00
_cell.angle_gamma   90.00
#
_symmetry.space_group_name_H-M   'P 1'
#
loop_
_entity.id
_entity.type
_entity.pdbx_description
1 polymer ?
#
loop_
_entity_poly.entity_id
_entity_poly.type
_entity_poly.pdbx_seq_one_letter_code
_entity_poly.pdbx_strand_id
1 'polypeptide(L)'
;MKMYLKKIKNSVRNFKVNPIDNLAVIIPALIVLTMVIGWIVAFIMFIVDGGYLKQITQIRLSGFGFDGVKKSLTNGTIHILYGSFVGTIVKVLLCSQSIIILISFFKKATKVKRVIMIIDLVIAGIIIVGILLLIWLYIGKIRLSDSQIISLINFLNGIDKQKKQLFLIVLVVVVVAIVISALVLILTSESKWMFKDGSLAALSFLLFPLALLLVENIIPLIVGALFLAIIACVIWLILYLVASGGLSSGEGASSASSSSVSSSSGYSSYSGTSSKKQADAVKMKDKNCEYVDLGFLGMKLYRVRGILHDYVERDNGVGTGEVCSLDDLRKGNFHIYDKATGKEIKECDIPWRN
;
A
#
# COMPACT_ATOMS: atom_id res chain seq x y z
N MET A 1 -31.60 18.21 6.04
CA MET A 1 -30.90 19.39 6.61
C MET A 1 -31.79 20.25 7.54
N LYS A 2 -32.95 20.77 7.07
CA LYS A 2 -33.85 21.62 7.89
C LYS A 2 -34.27 21.01 9.24
N MET A 3 -34.56 19.71 9.28
CA MET A 3 -34.92 18.99 10.51
C MET A 3 -33.78 18.94 11.54
N TYR A 4 -32.53 18.79 11.08
CA TYR A 4 -31.36 18.74 11.96
C TYR A 4 -31.03 20.13 12.55
N LEU A 5 -31.14 21.18 11.74
CA LEU A 5 -31.00 22.57 12.22
C LEU A 5 -32.07 22.93 13.27
N LYS A 6 -33.32 22.46 13.09
CA LYS A 6 -34.38 22.63 14.09
C LYS A 6 -34.04 21.89 15.39
N LYS A 7 -33.48 20.69 15.31
CA LYS A 7 -33.00 19.91 16.46
C LYS A 7 -31.91 20.67 17.23
N ILE A 8 -30.89 21.19 16.54
CA ILE A 8 -29.82 22.00 17.15
C ILE A 8 -30.39 23.24 17.82
N LYS A 9 -31.23 24.01 17.11
CA LYS A 9 -31.85 25.24 17.64
C LYS A 9 -32.64 24.95 18.92
N ASN A 10 -33.38 23.84 18.95
CA ASN A 10 -34.14 23.42 20.13
C ASN A 10 -33.22 23.00 21.28
N SER A 11 -32.13 22.29 21.00
CA SER A 11 -31.15 21.89 22.02
C SER A 11 -30.39 23.06 22.63
N VAL A 12 -30.07 24.10 21.84
CA VAL A 12 -29.48 25.34 22.35
C VAL A 12 -30.46 26.08 23.26
N ARG A 13 -31.73 26.21 22.85
CA ARG A 13 -32.76 26.91 23.63
C ARG A 13 -33.08 26.22 24.94
N ASN A 14 -33.13 24.89 24.94
CA ASN A 14 -33.52 24.10 26.11
C ASN A 14 -32.31 23.56 26.89
N PHE A 15 -31.12 24.15 26.69
CA PHE A 15 -29.86 23.65 27.24
C PHE A 15 -29.92 23.42 28.76
N LYS A 16 -30.53 24.36 29.50
CA LYS A 16 -30.68 24.28 30.97
C LYS A 16 -31.51 23.09 31.46
N VAL A 17 -32.43 22.57 30.65
CA VAL A 17 -33.37 21.51 31.07
C VAL A 17 -32.66 20.15 31.09
N ASN A 18 -31.95 19.82 30.01
CA ASN A 18 -31.24 18.55 29.87
C ASN A 18 -29.85 18.79 29.26
N PRO A 19 -28.87 19.25 30.06
CA PRO A 19 -27.58 19.70 29.54
C PRO A 19 -26.85 18.60 28.79
N ILE A 20 -26.78 17.37 29.33
CA ILE A 20 -26.06 16.24 28.72
C ILE A 20 -26.62 15.86 27.33
N ASP A 21 -27.94 15.69 27.23
CA ASP A 21 -28.57 15.28 25.97
C ASP A 21 -28.50 16.42 24.92
N ASN A 22 -28.60 17.68 25.35
CA ASN A 22 -28.45 18.81 24.44
C ASN A 22 -27.01 19.00 23.97
N LEU A 23 -26.03 18.83 24.86
CA LEU A 23 -24.61 18.94 24.55
C LEU A 23 -24.18 17.85 23.55
N ALA A 24 -24.74 16.64 23.67
CA ALA A 24 -24.52 15.55 22.73
C ALA A 24 -25.08 15.79 21.32
N VAL A 25 -26.01 16.74 21.15
CA VAL A 25 -26.47 17.20 19.83
C VAL A 25 -25.59 18.35 19.31
N ILE A 26 -25.19 19.25 20.20
CA ILE A 26 -24.48 20.48 19.84
C ILE A 26 -23.02 20.21 19.46
N ILE A 27 -22.28 19.41 20.24
CA ILE A 27 -20.84 19.17 20.01
C ILE A 27 -20.57 18.51 18.66
N PRO A 28 -21.28 17.45 18.22
CA PRO A 28 -21.08 16.88 16.90
C PRO A 28 -21.28 17.90 15.77
N ALA A 29 -22.30 18.75 15.90
CA ALA A 29 -22.54 19.81 14.94
C ALA A 29 -21.40 20.84 14.92
N LEU A 30 -20.84 21.18 16.09
CA LEU A 30 -19.71 22.10 16.21
C LEU A 30 -18.42 21.51 15.61
N ILE A 31 -18.19 20.21 15.77
CA ILE A 31 -17.06 19.50 15.13
C ILE A 31 -17.18 19.57 13.60
N VAL A 32 -18.35 19.27 13.05
CA VAL A 32 -18.56 19.34 11.59
C VAL A 32 -18.40 20.78 11.09
N LEU A 33 -18.96 21.76 11.80
CA LEU A 33 -18.85 23.17 11.43
C LEU A 33 -17.39 23.66 11.41
N THR A 34 -16.63 23.36 12.46
CA THR A 34 -15.20 23.73 12.56
C THR A 34 -14.37 23.04 11.48
N MET A 35 -14.70 21.80 11.13
CA MET A 35 -14.08 21.09 10.01
C MET A 35 -14.38 21.72 8.65
N VAL A 36 -15.63 22.11 8.38
CA VAL A 36 -16.00 22.79 7.14
C VAL A 36 -15.25 24.12 7.01
N ILE A 37 -15.17 24.91 8.08
CA ILE A 37 -14.43 26.18 8.08
C ILE A 37 -12.94 25.93 7.82
N GLY A 38 -12.34 24.97 8.54
CA GLY A 38 -10.94 24.59 8.34
C GLY A 38 -10.67 24.11 6.92
N TRP A 39 -11.59 23.35 6.33
CA TRP A 39 -11.47 22.82 4.97
C TRP A 39 -11.48 23.96 3.93
N ILE A 40 -12.37 24.94 4.10
CA ILE A 40 -12.43 26.13 3.23
C ILE A 40 -11.13 26.94 3.32
N VAL A 41 -10.66 27.21 4.55
CA VAL A 41 -9.42 27.98 4.76
C VAL A 41 -8.22 27.26 4.14
N ALA A 42 -8.12 25.94 4.35
CA ALA A 42 -7.06 25.12 3.77
C ALA A 42 -7.09 25.16 2.24
N PHE A 43 -8.28 25.00 1.65
CA PHE A 43 -8.43 25.07 0.20
C PHE A 43 -8.07 26.45 -0.37
N ILE A 44 -8.43 27.55 0.30
CA ILE A 44 -8.02 28.90 -0.12
C ILE A 44 -6.50 29.03 -0.09
N MET A 45 -5.84 28.55 0.98
CA MET A 45 -4.38 28.58 1.07
C MET A 45 -3.72 27.78 -0.07
N PHE A 46 -4.25 26.61 -0.42
CA PHE A 46 -3.78 25.87 -1.60
C PHE A 46 -3.84 26.70 -2.88
N ILE A 47 -4.94 27.41 -3.13
CA ILE A 47 -5.09 28.26 -4.32
C ILE A 47 -4.11 29.44 -4.29
N VAL A 48 -3.95 30.08 -3.14
CA VAL A 48 -2.98 31.19 -2.95
C VAL A 48 -1.54 30.72 -3.16
N ASP A 49 -1.22 29.50 -2.74
CA ASP A 49 0.07 28.87 -2.98
C ASP A 49 0.27 28.43 -4.44
N GLY A 50 -0.56 28.88 -5.38
CA GLY A 50 -0.46 28.61 -6.82
C GLY A 50 -1.19 27.35 -7.28
N GLY A 51 -1.76 26.59 -6.35
CA GLY A 51 -2.72 25.51 -6.56
C GLY A 51 -2.44 24.61 -7.77
N TYR A 52 -3.45 24.46 -8.62
CA TYR A 52 -3.40 23.62 -9.80
C TYR A 52 -2.41 24.10 -10.88
N LEU A 53 -2.15 25.41 -10.97
CA LEU A 53 -1.21 25.95 -11.96
C LEU A 53 0.23 25.46 -11.70
N LYS A 54 0.64 25.39 -10.42
CA LYS A 54 1.93 24.80 -10.05
C LYS A 54 2.01 23.33 -10.44
N GLN A 55 0.94 22.56 -10.21
CA GLN A 55 0.89 21.14 -10.56
C GLN A 55 0.98 20.91 -12.07
N ILE A 56 0.23 21.67 -12.88
CA ILE A 56 0.29 21.60 -14.35
C ILE A 56 1.69 21.96 -14.85
N THR A 57 2.31 22.99 -14.27
CA THR A 57 3.68 23.40 -14.61
C THR A 57 4.68 22.29 -14.29
N GLN A 58 4.56 21.63 -13.14
CA GLN A 58 5.42 20.51 -12.77
C GLN A 58 5.25 19.30 -13.69
N ILE A 59 4.02 18.97 -14.10
CA ILE A 59 3.77 17.88 -15.08
C ILE A 59 4.40 18.23 -16.42
N ARG A 60 4.27 19.49 -16.86
CA ARG A 60 4.88 19.96 -18.11
C ARG A 60 6.41 19.86 -18.08
N LEU A 61 7.03 20.25 -16.97
CA LEU A 61 8.49 20.22 -16.81
C LEU A 61 9.05 18.80 -16.64
N SER A 62 8.32 17.94 -15.94
CA SER A 62 8.77 16.57 -15.62
C SER A 62 8.45 15.56 -16.73
N GLY A 63 7.69 15.97 -17.76
CA GLY A 63 7.23 15.11 -18.84
C GLY A 63 5.97 14.31 -18.50
N PHE A 64 5.25 13.89 -19.54
CA PHE A 64 4.03 13.10 -19.41
C PHE A 64 4.39 11.64 -19.06
N GLY A 65 4.24 11.28 -17.79
CA GLY A 65 4.55 9.93 -17.30
C GLY A 65 4.39 9.80 -15.79
N PHE A 66 4.67 8.60 -15.27
CA PHE A 66 4.49 8.29 -13.85
C PHE A 66 5.35 9.17 -12.92
N ASP A 67 6.56 9.55 -13.35
CA ASP A 67 7.45 10.43 -12.58
C ASP A 67 6.90 11.87 -12.48
N GLY A 68 6.34 12.39 -13.59
CA GLY A 68 5.70 13.70 -13.59
C GLY A 68 4.43 13.73 -12.73
N VAL A 69 3.62 12.67 -12.78
CA VAL A 69 2.44 12.52 -11.91
C VAL A 69 2.87 12.50 -10.44
N LYS A 70 3.84 11.65 -10.09
CA LYS A 70 4.31 11.52 -8.69
C LYS A 70 4.87 12.83 -8.14
N LYS A 71 5.65 13.57 -8.91
CA LYS A 71 6.23 14.86 -8.49
C LYS A 71 5.20 15.98 -8.38
N SER A 72 4.09 15.87 -9.12
CA SER A 72 2.99 16.84 -9.06
C SER A 72 2.00 16.62 -7.93
N LEU A 73 2.06 15.46 -7.25
CA LEU A 73 1.24 15.19 -6.06
C LEU A 73 1.69 16.08 -4.90
N THR A 74 0.72 16.65 -4.21
CA THR A 74 0.93 17.46 -3.01
C THR A 74 0.34 16.75 -1.79
N ASN A 75 1.09 16.75 -0.68
CA ASN A 75 0.53 16.45 0.64
C ASN A 75 -0.35 17.59 1.15
N GLY A 76 -0.37 18.70 0.43
CA GLY A 76 -1.43 19.69 0.50
C GLY A 76 -1.43 20.52 1.76
N THR A 77 -2.58 21.13 2.00
CA THR A 77 -2.85 21.99 3.15
C THR A 77 -3.50 21.25 4.33
N ILE A 78 -3.41 19.92 4.32
CA ILE A 78 -3.98 19.01 5.35
C ILE A 78 -3.42 19.29 6.74
N HIS A 79 -2.18 19.76 6.85
CA HIS A 79 -1.58 20.12 8.13
C HIS A 79 -2.37 21.22 8.87
N ILE A 80 -3.13 22.06 8.15
CA ILE A 80 -4.03 23.05 8.75
C ILE A 80 -5.17 22.35 9.51
N LEU A 81 -5.66 21.21 9.03
CA LEU A 81 -6.75 20.47 9.67
C LEU A 81 -6.30 19.66 10.90
N TYR A 82 -5.02 19.26 10.99
CA TYR A 82 -4.52 18.40 12.08
C TYR A 82 -3.51 19.05 13.03
N GLY A 83 -2.71 19.99 12.54
CA GLY A 83 -1.59 20.60 13.25
C GLY A 83 -1.82 22.06 13.66
N SER A 84 -2.84 22.72 13.11
CA SER A 84 -3.16 24.10 13.49
C SER A 84 -4.03 24.19 14.75
N PHE A 85 -4.32 25.43 15.15
CA PHE A 85 -5.32 25.75 16.16
C PHE A 85 -6.67 25.07 15.90
N VAL A 86 -7.13 25.00 14.64
CA VAL A 86 -8.39 24.34 14.25
C VAL A 86 -8.35 22.85 14.61
N GLY A 87 -7.28 22.15 14.24
CA GLY A 87 -7.13 20.73 14.56
C GLY A 87 -7.08 20.46 16.06
N THR A 88 -6.49 21.37 16.83
CA THR A 88 -6.47 21.28 18.30
C THR A 88 -7.86 21.43 18.89
N ILE A 89 -8.64 22.43 18.44
CA ILE A 89 -10.04 22.60 18.88
C ILE A 89 -10.85 21.35 18.59
N VAL A 90 -10.74 20.79 17.38
CA VAL A 90 -11.55 19.62 17.01
C VAL A 90 -11.18 18.39 17.84
N LYS A 91 -9.89 18.17 18.14
CA LYS A 91 -9.46 17.07 19.04
C LYS A 91 -10.07 17.22 20.44
N VAL A 92 -10.06 18.42 21.00
CA VAL A 92 -10.68 18.70 22.31
C VAL A 92 -12.19 18.44 22.25
N LEU A 93 -12.86 18.88 21.20
CA LEU A 93 -14.30 18.64 21.00
C LEU A 93 -14.60 17.14 20.87
N LEU A 94 -13.81 16.38 20.12
CA LEU A 94 -13.96 14.93 20.01
C LEU A 94 -13.78 14.23 21.36
N CYS A 95 -12.77 14.60 22.15
CA CYS A 95 -12.61 14.08 23.51
C CYS A 95 -13.83 14.41 24.39
N SER A 96 -14.33 15.64 24.32
CA SER A 96 -15.52 16.04 25.09
C SER A 96 -16.77 15.24 24.69
N GLN A 97 -16.94 14.95 23.40
CA GLN A 97 -18.04 14.12 22.91
C GLN A 97 -17.96 12.69 23.47
N SER A 98 -16.77 12.08 23.46
CA SER A 98 -16.55 10.75 24.04
C SER A 98 -16.91 10.71 25.52
N ILE A 99 -16.53 11.75 26.28
CA ILE A 99 -16.86 11.88 27.71
C ILE A 99 -18.38 11.99 27.92
N ILE A 100 -19.08 12.77 27.09
CA ILE A 100 -20.54 12.96 27.22
C ILE A 100 -21.30 11.67 26.90
N ILE A 101 -20.86 10.93 25.88
CA ILE A 101 -21.42 9.61 25.57
C ILE A 101 -21.23 8.68 26.76
N LEU A 102 -20.05 8.68 27.38
CA LEU A 102 -19.75 7.86 28.55
C LEU A 102 -20.63 8.23 29.75
N ILE A 103 -20.80 9.52 30.06
CA ILE A 103 -21.66 10.00 31.15
C ILE A 103 -23.12 9.60 30.90
N SER A 104 -23.61 9.80 29.68
CA SER A 104 -24.99 9.45 29.31
C SER A 104 -25.24 7.94 29.41
N PHE A 105 -24.25 7.13 29.01
CA PHE A 105 -24.30 5.69 29.20
C PHE A 105 -24.45 5.33 30.68
N PHE A 106 -23.57 5.84 31.56
CA PHE A 106 -23.63 5.50 32.99
C PHE A 106 -24.93 5.95 33.65
N LYS A 107 -25.57 7.04 33.17
CA LYS A 107 -26.89 7.46 33.65
C LYS A 107 -28.00 6.48 33.27
N LYS A 108 -27.99 5.96 32.04
CA LYS A 108 -29.10 5.20 31.45
C LYS A 108 -28.94 3.67 31.54
N ALA A 109 -27.71 3.18 31.72
CA ALA A 109 -27.41 1.75 31.71
C ALA A 109 -27.81 1.02 33.00
N THR A 110 -28.13 -0.27 32.88
CA THR A 110 -28.38 -1.19 34.01
C THR A 110 -27.10 -1.50 34.81
N LYS A 111 -27.23 -1.97 36.06
CA LYS A 111 -26.07 -2.30 36.92
C LYS A 111 -25.07 -3.24 36.23
N VAL A 112 -25.55 -4.30 35.57
CA VAL A 112 -24.71 -5.27 34.85
C VAL A 112 -23.96 -4.61 33.68
N LYS A 113 -24.66 -3.82 32.86
CA LYS A 113 -24.04 -3.12 31.71
C LYS A 113 -22.97 -2.12 32.15
N ARG A 114 -23.14 -1.46 33.30
CA ARG A 114 -22.13 -0.56 33.87
C ARG A 114 -20.86 -1.31 34.27
N VAL A 115 -20.99 -2.47 34.91
CA VAL A 115 -19.83 -3.29 35.31
C VAL A 115 -19.05 -3.76 34.08
N ILE A 116 -19.75 -4.28 33.05
CA ILE A 116 -19.12 -4.71 31.80
C ILE A 116 -18.35 -3.54 31.15
N MET A 117 -18.95 -2.34 31.11
CA MET A 117 -18.27 -1.19 30.51
C MET A 117 -17.07 -0.70 31.32
N ILE A 118 -17.10 -0.76 32.65
CA ILE A 118 -15.94 -0.42 33.47
C ILE A 118 -14.78 -1.37 33.17
N ILE A 119 -15.05 -2.68 33.08
CA ILE A 119 -14.05 -3.69 32.74
C ILE A 119 -13.46 -3.40 31.35
N ASP A 120 -14.31 -3.15 30.35
CA ASP A 120 -13.87 -2.81 28.99
C ASP A 120 -12.99 -1.55 28.96
N LEU A 121 -13.38 -0.50 29.68
CA LEU A 121 -12.66 0.78 29.72
C LEU A 121 -11.31 0.66 30.45
N VAL A 122 -11.23 -0.17 31.49
CA VAL A 122 -9.96 -0.49 32.18
C VAL A 122 -9.02 -1.24 31.24
N ILE A 123 -9.52 -2.26 30.54
CA ILE A 123 -8.72 -3.02 29.55
C ILE A 123 -8.21 -2.08 28.45
N ALA A 124 -9.10 -1.26 27.87
CA ALA A 124 -8.72 -0.27 26.86
C ALA A 124 -7.68 0.73 27.39
N GLY A 125 -7.84 1.20 28.63
CA GLY A 125 -6.89 2.09 29.31
C GLY A 125 -5.50 1.47 29.48
N ILE A 126 -5.42 0.22 29.94
CA ILE A 126 -4.17 -0.53 30.09
C ILE A 126 -3.46 -0.66 28.74
N ILE A 127 -4.20 -0.99 27.69
CA ILE A 127 -3.67 -1.10 26.33
C ILE A 127 -3.11 0.25 25.86
N ILE A 128 -3.85 1.35 26.02
CA ILE A 128 -3.42 2.70 25.64
C ILE A 128 -2.13 3.11 26.38
N VAL A 129 -2.06 2.90 27.70
CA VAL A 129 -0.87 3.22 28.51
C VAL A 129 0.33 2.37 28.09
N GLY A 130 0.13 1.07 27.86
CA GLY A 130 1.19 0.17 27.38
C GLY A 130 1.80 0.64 26.06
N ILE A 131 0.99 1.14 25.13
CA ILE A 131 1.47 1.67 23.85
C ILE A 131 2.21 2.98 24.03
N LEU A 132 1.68 3.90 24.85
CA LEU A 132 2.38 5.15 25.14
C LEU A 132 3.77 4.87 25.71
N LEU A 133 3.90 3.90 26.62
CA LEU A 133 5.19 3.45 27.12
C LEU A 133 6.08 2.89 26.00
N LEU A 134 5.58 2.02 25.12
CA LEU A 134 6.33 1.49 23.99
C LEU A 134 6.81 2.58 23.02
N ILE A 135 5.97 3.58 22.73
CA ILE A 135 6.32 4.72 21.87
C ILE A 135 7.40 5.58 22.55
N TRP A 136 7.29 5.84 23.85
CA TRP A 136 8.29 6.61 24.59
C TRP A 136 9.64 5.88 24.67
N LEU A 137 9.63 4.54 24.73
CA LEU A 137 10.82 3.72 24.61
C LEU A 137 11.42 3.77 23.20
N TYR A 138 10.58 3.69 22.17
CA TYR A 138 11.02 3.78 20.78
C TYR A 138 11.67 5.12 20.45
N ILE A 139 11.12 6.22 20.97
CA ILE A 139 11.66 7.58 20.80
C ILE A 139 12.90 7.81 21.68
N GLY A 140 13.25 6.87 22.56
CA GLY A 140 14.40 6.97 23.47
C GLY A 140 14.21 7.98 24.60
N LYS A 141 12.96 8.37 24.88
CA LYS A 141 12.61 9.37 25.89
C LYS A 141 12.65 8.81 27.31
N ILE A 142 12.51 7.49 27.46
CA ILE A 142 12.71 6.74 28.70
C ILE A 142 13.94 5.84 28.48
N ARG A 143 15.00 6.04 29.26
CA ARG A 143 16.14 5.11 29.31
C ARG A 143 15.85 4.06 30.38
N LEU A 144 15.32 2.91 29.96
CA LEU A 144 15.23 1.75 30.84
C LEU A 144 16.64 1.20 31.09
N SER A 145 16.88 0.67 32.29
CA SER A 145 18.09 -0.10 32.60
C SER A 145 18.15 -1.35 31.71
N ASP A 146 19.35 -1.74 31.27
CA ASP A 146 19.59 -2.83 30.30
C ASP A 146 18.90 -4.15 30.70
N SER A 147 18.74 -4.41 32.01
CA SER A 147 18.06 -5.60 32.54
C SER A 147 16.55 -5.64 32.29
N GLN A 148 15.86 -4.49 32.35
CA GLN A 148 14.40 -4.43 32.09
C GLN A 148 14.08 -4.47 30.60
N ILE A 149 14.97 -3.92 29.77
CA ILE A 149 14.88 -4.01 28.31
C ILE A 149 14.98 -5.48 27.87
N ILE A 150 15.94 -6.24 28.43
CA ILE A 150 16.12 -7.66 28.10
C ILE A 150 14.92 -8.50 28.55
N SER A 151 14.32 -8.22 29.71
CA SER A 151 13.12 -8.94 30.16
C SER A 151 11.88 -8.65 29.30
N LEU A 152 11.69 -7.40 28.86
CA LEU A 152 10.59 -7.01 27.98
C LEU A 152 10.79 -7.56 26.56
N ILE A 153 12.02 -7.51 26.05
CA ILE A 153 12.41 -8.10 24.76
C ILE A 153 12.25 -9.61 24.79
N ASN A 154 12.66 -10.30 25.86
CA ASN A 154 12.51 -11.77 25.97
C ASN A 154 11.05 -12.23 26.08
N PHE A 155 10.17 -11.46 26.73
CA PHE A 155 8.73 -11.71 26.73
C PHE A 155 8.12 -11.55 25.32
N LEU A 156 8.65 -10.62 24.52
CA LEU A 156 8.18 -10.34 23.15
C LEU A 156 8.89 -11.20 22.08
N ASN A 157 10.07 -11.74 22.36
CA ASN A 157 10.91 -12.56 21.46
C ASN A 157 10.43 -14.00 21.27
N GLY A 158 9.33 -14.43 21.91
CA GLY A 158 8.62 -15.64 21.50
C GLY A 158 8.02 -15.56 20.08
N ILE A 159 8.09 -14.38 19.45
CA ILE A 159 7.57 -14.06 18.12
C ILE A 159 8.72 -13.55 17.23
N ASP A 160 9.57 -14.45 16.72
CA ASP A 160 10.70 -14.06 15.87
C ASP A 160 10.27 -13.80 14.41
N LYS A 161 10.29 -12.52 14.01
CA LYS A 161 11.13 -11.96 12.93
C LYS A 161 10.93 -10.45 12.83
N GLN A 162 12.04 -9.69 12.80
CA GLN A 162 12.15 -8.26 12.45
C GLN A 162 11.41 -7.24 13.35
N LYS A 163 12.17 -6.31 13.97
CA LYS A 163 11.69 -5.19 14.81
C LYS A 163 10.54 -4.35 14.21
N LYS A 164 10.39 -4.35 12.87
CA LYS A 164 9.26 -3.72 12.15
C LYS A 164 7.97 -4.55 12.17
N GLN A 165 8.05 -5.89 12.10
CA GLN A 165 6.86 -6.75 12.15
C GLN A 165 6.27 -6.76 13.57
N LEU A 166 7.10 -6.72 14.60
CA LEU A 166 6.62 -6.61 15.99
C LEU A 166 5.82 -5.32 16.25
N PHE A 167 6.32 -4.17 15.78
CA PHE A 167 5.58 -2.91 15.88
C PHE A 167 4.26 -2.96 15.11
N LEU A 168 4.25 -3.57 13.92
CA LEU A 168 3.05 -3.69 13.08
C LEU A 168 2.02 -4.65 13.70
N ILE A 169 2.45 -5.78 14.26
CA ILE A 169 1.59 -6.72 14.98
C ILE A 169 0.97 -6.04 16.22
N VAL A 170 1.78 -5.34 17.02
CA VAL A 170 1.27 -4.59 18.18
C VAL A 170 0.26 -3.53 17.74
N LEU A 171 0.55 -2.77 16.67
CA LEU A 171 -0.38 -1.79 16.11
C LEU A 171 -1.71 -2.45 15.69
N VAL A 172 -1.67 -3.60 15.02
CA VAL A 172 -2.86 -4.34 14.59
C VAL A 172 -3.68 -4.81 15.78
N VAL A 173 -3.05 -5.43 16.78
CA VAL A 173 -3.72 -5.91 18.01
C VAL A 173 -4.43 -4.75 18.72
N VAL A 174 -3.81 -3.58 18.74
CA VAL A 174 -4.38 -2.36 19.34
C VAL A 174 -5.59 -1.87 18.58
N VAL A 175 -5.49 -1.77 17.25
CA VAL A 175 -6.63 -1.38 16.41
C VAL A 175 -7.79 -2.34 16.63
N VAL A 176 -7.53 -3.64 16.67
CA VAL A 176 -8.54 -4.67 16.97
C VAL A 176 -9.14 -4.46 18.37
N ALA A 177 -8.34 -4.21 19.40
CA ALA A 177 -8.83 -3.98 20.75
C ALA A 177 -9.69 -2.71 20.86
N ILE A 178 -9.29 -1.61 20.22
CA ILE A 178 -10.08 -0.37 20.15
C ILE A 178 -11.41 -0.61 19.42
N VAL A 179 -11.38 -1.36 18.31
CA VAL A 179 -12.59 -1.71 17.54
C VAL A 179 -13.53 -2.58 18.38
N ILE A 180 -13.01 -3.56 19.12
CA ILE A 180 -13.81 -4.41 20.03
C ILE A 180 -14.42 -3.55 21.14
N SER A 181 -13.65 -2.70 21.81
CA SER A 181 -14.15 -1.80 22.86
C SER A 181 -15.23 -0.84 22.31
N ALA A 182 -15.02 -0.29 21.12
CA ALA A 182 -16.03 0.53 20.45
C ALA A 182 -17.31 -0.27 20.10
N LEU A 183 -17.18 -1.52 19.64
CA LEU A 183 -18.32 -2.42 19.38
C LEU A 183 -19.11 -2.74 20.65
N VAL A 184 -18.41 -3.04 21.75
CA VAL A 184 -19.03 -3.26 23.06
C VAL A 184 -19.79 -2.01 23.49
N LEU A 185 -19.20 -0.83 23.35
CA LEU A 185 -19.86 0.45 23.65
C LEU A 185 -21.13 0.67 22.80
N ILE A 186 -21.08 0.36 21.50
CA ILE A 186 -22.24 0.49 20.59
C ILE A 186 -23.37 -0.47 20.98
N LEU A 187 -23.04 -1.74 21.21
CA LEU A 187 -24.00 -2.80 21.49
C LEU A 187 -24.68 -2.60 22.85
N THR A 188 -23.94 -2.08 23.82
CA THR A 188 -24.44 -1.87 25.18
C THR A 188 -25.15 -0.53 25.37
N SER A 189 -24.90 0.44 24.49
CA SER A 189 -25.46 1.80 24.57
C SER A 189 -26.97 1.83 24.30
N GLU A 190 -27.73 2.27 25.31
CA GLU A 190 -29.16 2.60 25.19
C GLU A 190 -29.39 3.88 24.34
N SER A 191 -28.40 4.78 24.28
CA SER A 191 -28.48 6.04 23.54
C SER A 191 -27.85 5.95 22.15
N LYS A 192 -28.30 4.99 21.32
CA LYS A 192 -27.77 4.75 19.96
C LYS A 192 -27.68 6.01 19.09
N TRP A 193 -28.62 6.94 19.27
CA TRP A 193 -28.64 8.20 18.52
C TRP A 193 -27.45 9.13 18.85
N MET A 194 -27.00 9.16 20.11
CA MET A 194 -25.84 9.97 20.54
C MET A 194 -24.55 9.39 19.98
N PHE A 195 -24.44 8.06 19.97
CA PHE A 195 -23.31 7.38 19.35
C PHE A 195 -23.28 7.63 17.85
N LYS A 196 -24.42 7.54 17.15
CA LYS A 196 -24.50 7.81 15.70
C LYS A 196 -24.08 9.23 15.35
N ASP A 197 -24.62 10.22 16.06
CA ASP A 197 -24.29 11.62 15.78
C ASP A 197 -22.80 11.91 16.12
N GLY A 198 -22.29 11.32 17.21
CA GLY A 198 -20.87 11.43 17.59
C GLY A 198 -19.91 10.72 16.64
N SER A 199 -20.24 9.50 16.19
CA SER A 199 -19.42 8.73 15.25
C SER A 199 -19.39 9.38 13.87
N LEU A 200 -20.50 9.98 13.42
CA LEU A 200 -20.54 10.77 12.19
C LEU A 200 -19.62 12.00 12.25
N ALA A 201 -19.57 12.68 13.40
CA ALA A 201 -18.64 13.79 13.61
C ALA A 201 -17.18 13.34 13.65
N ALA A 202 -16.89 12.20 14.30
CA ALA A 202 -15.55 11.59 14.28
C ALA A 202 -15.13 11.15 12.87
N LEU A 203 -16.06 10.58 12.10
CA LEU A 203 -15.84 10.18 10.71
C LEU A 203 -15.55 11.40 9.83
N SER A 204 -16.20 12.54 10.12
CA SER A 204 -15.93 13.81 9.43
C SER A 204 -14.48 14.28 9.63
N PHE A 205 -13.89 14.05 10.81
CA PHE A 205 -12.47 14.34 11.07
C PHE A 205 -11.53 13.60 10.11
N LEU A 206 -11.92 12.42 9.63
CA LEU A 206 -11.18 11.65 8.62
C LEU A 206 -11.57 12.03 7.19
N LEU A 207 -12.86 12.22 6.92
CA LEU A 207 -13.37 12.49 5.56
C LEU A 207 -12.94 13.84 5.02
N PHE A 208 -13.03 14.92 5.80
CA PHE A 208 -12.73 16.26 5.29
C PHE A 208 -11.28 16.38 4.80
N PRO A 209 -10.26 15.94 5.55
CA PRO A 209 -8.89 15.94 5.06
C PRO A 209 -8.66 15.04 3.85
N LEU A 210 -9.31 13.88 3.79
CA LEU A 210 -9.21 12.98 2.64
C LEU A 210 -9.84 13.61 1.39
N ALA A 211 -11.02 14.22 1.54
CA ALA A 211 -11.68 14.97 0.48
C ALA A 211 -10.85 16.17 0.04
N LEU A 212 -10.21 16.89 0.97
CA LEU A 212 -9.28 17.96 0.65
C LEU A 212 -8.12 17.44 -0.20
N LEU A 213 -7.49 16.33 0.21
CA LEU A 213 -6.39 15.70 -0.53
C LEU A 213 -6.82 15.37 -1.96
N LEU A 214 -8.00 14.77 -2.13
CA LEU A 214 -8.54 14.39 -3.43
C LEU A 214 -8.82 15.62 -4.31
N VAL A 215 -9.39 16.68 -3.73
CA VAL A 215 -9.64 17.93 -4.45
C VAL A 215 -8.31 18.58 -4.85
N GLU A 216 -7.39 18.77 -3.92
CA GLU A 216 -6.09 19.38 -4.18
C GLU A 216 -5.25 18.59 -5.18
N ASN A 217 -5.40 17.26 -5.26
CA ASN A 217 -4.67 16.39 -6.19
C ASN A 217 -5.47 15.92 -7.41
N ILE A 218 -6.59 16.58 -7.73
CA ILE A 218 -7.45 16.16 -8.84
C ILE A 218 -6.71 16.17 -10.20
N ILE A 219 -5.82 17.14 -10.42
CA ILE A 219 -5.07 17.27 -11.68
C ILE A 219 -4.06 16.13 -11.87
N PRO A 220 -3.12 15.88 -10.93
CA PRO A 220 -2.25 14.71 -11.00
C PRO A 220 -3.02 13.40 -11.18
N LEU A 221 -4.17 13.25 -10.53
CA LEU A 221 -4.99 12.04 -10.58
C LEU A 221 -5.60 11.83 -11.98
N ILE A 222 -6.16 12.88 -12.58
CA ILE A 222 -6.70 12.83 -13.96
C ILE A 222 -5.58 12.52 -14.96
N VAL A 223 -4.44 13.22 -14.86
CA VAL A 223 -3.29 13.01 -15.76
C VAL A 223 -2.73 11.59 -15.61
N GLY A 224 -2.62 11.09 -14.39
CA GLY A 224 -2.22 9.71 -14.12
C GLY A 224 -3.20 8.67 -14.68
N ALA A 225 -4.50 8.91 -14.57
CA ALA A 225 -5.53 8.05 -15.15
C ALA A 225 -5.45 8.02 -16.68
N LEU A 226 -5.24 9.17 -17.33
CA LEU A 226 -5.05 9.25 -18.78
C LEU A 226 -3.79 8.49 -19.24
N PHE A 227 -2.68 8.65 -18.52
CA PHE A 227 -1.44 7.92 -18.80
C PHE A 227 -1.63 6.39 -18.70
N LEU A 228 -2.31 5.92 -17.64
CA LEU A 228 -2.64 4.50 -17.47
C LEU A 228 -3.56 3.98 -18.57
N ALA A 229 -4.54 4.77 -19.01
CA ALA A 229 -5.44 4.40 -20.10
C ALA A 229 -4.69 4.25 -21.43
N ILE A 230 -3.72 5.13 -21.72
CA ILE A 230 -2.88 5.04 -22.92
C ILE A 230 -2.04 3.76 -22.89
N ILE A 231 -1.38 3.45 -21.75
CA ILE A 231 -0.61 2.21 -21.59
C ILE A 231 -1.51 0.98 -21.79
N ALA A 232 -2.69 0.97 -21.16
CA ALA A 232 -3.63 -0.14 -21.30
C ALA A 232 -4.08 -0.34 -22.76
N CYS A 233 -4.31 0.75 -23.49
CA CYS A 233 -4.64 0.71 -24.92
C CYS A 233 -3.48 0.14 -25.76
N VAL A 234 -2.25 0.57 -25.51
CA VAL A 234 -1.06 0.06 -26.22
C VAL A 234 -0.85 -1.44 -25.93
N ILE A 235 -0.97 -1.86 -24.67
CA ILE A 235 -0.87 -3.29 -24.29
C ILE A 235 -1.97 -4.10 -24.98
N TRP A 236 -3.21 -3.60 -24.97
CA TRP A 236 -4.32 -4.26 -25.64
C TRP A 236 -4.09 -4.39 -27.16
N LEU A 237 -3.57 -3.35 -27.80
CA LEU A 237 -3.25 -3.34 -29.22
C LEU A 237 -2.12 -4.32 -29.57
N ILE A 238 -1.06 -4.38 -28.75
CA ILE A 238 0.03 -5.37 -28.93
C ILE A 238 -0.52 -6.79 -28.78
N LEU A 239 -1.32 -7.05 -27.75
CA LEU A 239 -1.94 -8.37 -27.54
C LEU A 239 -2.89 -8.74 -28.69
N TYR A 240 -3.65 -7.78 -29.22
CA TYR A 240 -4.52 -7.98 -30.38
C TYR A 240 -3.72 -8.31 -31.64
N LEU A 241 -2.63 -7.60 -31.92
CA LEU A 241 -1.75 -7.87 -33.07
C LEU A 241 -1.04 -9.22 -32.97
N VAL A 242 -0.60 -9.61 -31.77
CA VAL A 242 0.00 -10.93 -31.51
C VAL A 242 -1.04 -12.04 -31.65
N ALA A 243 -2.29 -11.82 -31.20
CA ALA A 243 -3.37 -12.79 -31.31
C ALA A 243 -3.96 -12.91 -32.73
N SER A 244 -3.85 -11.86 -33.55
CA SER A 244 -4.37 -11.84 -34.94
C SER A 244 -3.37 -12.31 -36.01
N GLY A 245 -2.18 -12.78 -35.61
CA GLY A 245 -1.26 -13.50 -36.50
C GLY A 245 -0.33 -12.63 -37.36
N GLY A 246 -0.10 -11.37 -36.99
CA GLY A 246 0.72 -10.43 -37.76
C GLY A 246 2.19 -10.36 -37.34
N LEU A 247 2.97 -11.42 -37.55
CA LEU A 247 4.41 -11.31 -37.77
C LEU A 247 4.81 -12.25 -38.91
N SER A 248 4.65 -11.80 -40.15
CA SER A 248 5.35 -12.41 -41.28
C SER A 248 6.84 -12.07 -41.15
N SER A 249 7.61 -13.02 -40.65
CA SER A 249 9.06 -13.06 -40.79
C SER A 249 9.40 -12.92 -42.28
N GLY A 250 10.14 -11.87 -42.65
CA GLY A 250 10.60 -11.69 -44.02
C GLY A 250 11.51 -12.83 -44.44
N GLU A 251 11.03 -13.72 -45.29
CA GLU A 251 11.86 -14.70 -45.98
C GLU A 251 12.52 -14.01 -47.18
N GLY A 252 13.82 -13.76 -47.03
CA GLY A 252 14.69 -13.32 -48.11
C GLY A 252 14.80 -14.41 -49.17
N ALA A 253 14.52 -14.02 -50.41
CA ALA A 253 14.68 -14.84 -51.59
C ALA A 253 16.15 -15.20 -51.85
N SER A 254 16.42 -16.49 -52.08
CA SER A 254 17.55 -16.93 -52.91
C SER A 254 17.22 -18.26 -53.59
N SER A 255 17.46 -18.24 -54.89
CA SER A 255 17.07 -19.13 -55.99
C SER A 255 17.81 -20.47 -56.10
N ALA A 256 17.09 -21.47 -56.67
CA ALA A 256 17.48 -22.56 -57.61
C ALA A 256 18.78 -23.37 -57.34
N SER A 257 18.89 -24.70 -57.53
CA SER A 257 18.32 -25.56 -58.57
C SER A 257 18.56 -27.06 -58.28
N SER A 258 17.67 -27.88 -58.87
CA SER A 258 17.90 -29.16 -59.57
C SER A 258 18.32 -30.45 -58.86
N SER A 259 17.59 -31.50 -59.27
CA SER A 259 17.96 -32.90 -59.52
C SER A 259 17.60 -33.97 -58.48
N SER A 260 16.62 -34.74 -58.94
CA SER A 260 16.14 -36.07 -58.59
C SER A 260 17.19 -37.16 -58.44
N VAL A 261 16.84 -38.15 -57.61
CA VAL A 261 16.88 -39.64 -57.77
C VAL A 261 17.34 -40.25 -56.43
N SER A 262 16.89 -41.40 -55.92
CA SER A 262 15.78 -42.34 -56.13
C SER A 262 15.94 -43.44 -55.04
N SER A 263 14.84 -44.10 -54.65
CA SER A 263 14.80 -45.48 -54.09
C SER A 263 15.40 -45.69 -52.67
N SER A 264 14.85 -46.47 -51.75
CA SER A 264 14.00 -47.65 -51.88
C SER A 264 13.34 -48.04 -50.54
N SER A 265 12.11 -48.55 -50.66
CA SER A 265 11.56 -49.76 -50.01
C SER A 265 11.51 -49.90 -48.48
N GLY A 266 10.31 -50.14 -47.97
CA GLY A 266 10.13 -50.80 -46.66
C GLY A 266 8.70 -50.71 -46.12
N TYR A 267 7.77 -51.48 -46.71
CA TYR A 267 6.46 -51.77 -46.12
C TYR A 267 6.63 -52.63 -44.86
N SER A 268 5.82 -52.34 -43.83
CA SER A 268 4.83 -53.26 -43.21
C SER A 268 4.79 -53.25 -41.68
N SER A 269 3.62 -52.86 -41.17
CA SER A 269 2.79 -53.55 -40.17
C SER A 269 3.43 -54.10 -38.88
N TYR A 270 2.95 -53.63 -37.71
CA TYR A 270 1.84 -54.28 -36.99
C TYR A 270 1.58 -53.58 -35.64
N SER A 271 0.34 -53.72 -35.21
CA SER A 271 -0.36 -53.15 -34.07
C SER A 271 0.22 -53.46 -32.68
N GLY A 272 -0.05 -52.56 -31.73
CA GLY A 272 0.14 -52.82 -30.30
C GLY A 272 -0.31 -51.67 -29.41
N THR A 273 -1.62 -51.62 -29.15
CA THR A 273 -2.29 -51.15 -27.92
C THR A 273 -1.59 -50.18 -26.94
N SER A 274 -2.31 -49.07 -26.74
CA SER A 274 -2.67 -48.47 -25.44
C SER A 274 -1.96 -47.19 -25.00
N SER A 275 -2.82 -46.22 -24.69
CA SER A 275 -2.68 -45.24 -23.60
C SER A 275 -1.91 -43.95 -23.90
N LYS A 276 -2.67 -42.87 -24.08
CA LYS A 276 -2.37 -41.48 -23.68
C LYS A 276 -0.95 -41.28 -23.11
N LYS A 277 -0.01 -40.83 -23.94
CA LYS A 277 1.24 -40.17 -23.53
C LYS A 277 1.88 -39.48 -24.74
N GLN A 278 1.29 -38.37 -25.14
CA GLN A 278 1.94 -37.39 -26.01
C GLN A 278 1.36 -35.99 -25.74
N ALA A 279 1.48 -35.61 -24.48
CA ALA A 279 1.55 -34.23 -24.02
C ALA A 279 2.54 -34.29 -22.84
N ASP A 280 3.38 -33.26 -22.70
CA ASP A 280 4.49 -33.17 -21.74
C ASP A 280 5.84 -33.70 -22.22
N ALA A 281 6.40 -33.04 -23.24
CA ALA A 281 7.84 -32.79 -23.28
C ALA A 281 8.17 -31.57 -22.40
N VAL A 282 8.10 -31.81 -21.09
CA VAL A 282 8.92 -31.25 -20.01
C VAL A 282 9.73 -29.99 -20.36
N LYS A 283 9.17 -28.80 -20.11
CA LYS A 283 9.97 -27.62 -19.67
C LYS A 283 10.11 -27.69 -18.15
N MET A 284 11.00 -28.55 -17.67
CA MET A 284 11.59 -28.34 -16.35
C MET A 284 12.56 -27.17 -16.52
N LYS A 285 12.17 -25.98 -16.03
CA LYS A 285 13.16 -24.96 -15.65
C LYS A 285 13.89 -25.54 -14.45
N ASP A 286 15.07 -26.11 -14.66
CA ASP A 286 16.02 -26.33 -13.59
C ASP A 286 16.26 -24.96 -12.93
N LYS A 287 16.04 -24.88 -11.61
CA LYS A 287 16.13 -23.61 -10.86
C LYS A 287 17.55 -23.05 -10.76
N ASN A 288 18.52 -23.77 -11.33
CA ASN A 288 19.96 -23.57 -11.16
C ASN A 288 20.67 -23.29 -12.49
N CYS A 289 19.94 -22.98 -13.57
CA CYS A 289 20.56 -22.55 -14.81
C CYS A 289 19.77 -21.45 -15.53
N GLU A 290 20.50 -20.57 -16.21
CA GLU A 290 19.91 -19.48 -16.98
C GLU A 290 20.55 -19.36 -18.36
N TYR A 291 19.70 -19.22 -19.38
CA TYR A 291 20.11 -18.96 -20.75
C TYR A 291 20.06 -17.45 -21.02
N VAL A 292 21.22 -16.87 -21.31
CA VAL A 292 21.40 -15.44 -21.60
C VAL A 292 21.65 -15.29 -23.10
N ASP A 293 20.92 -14.40 -23.76
CA ASP A 293 21.10 -14.13 -25.19
C ASP A 293 22.11 -12.99 -25.38
N LEU A 294 23.40 -13.32 -25.59
CA LEU A 294 24.42 -12.27 -25.78
C LEU A 294 24.41 -11.67 -27.20
N GLY A 295 23.70 -12.31 -28.14
CA GLY A 295 23.70 -11.93 -29.56
C GLY A 295 22.66 -10.87 -29.93
N PHE A 296 21.48 -10.87 -29.28
CA PHE A 296 20.39 -9.96 -29.63
C PHE A 296 20.21 -8.86 -28.55
N LEU A 297 20.20 -7.59 -28.98
CA LEU A 297 20.09 -6.36 -28.16
C LEU A 297 21.31 -5.93 -27.31
N GLY A 298 22.50 -6.49 -27.53
CA GLY A 298 23.73 -5.98 -26.88
C GLY A 298 23.79 -6.24 -25.36
N MET A 299 23.14 -7.32 -24.90
CA MET A 299 23.17 -7.74 -23.50
C MET A 299 24.59 -8.16 -23.10
N LYS A 300 25.10 -7.55 -22.03
CA LYS A 300 26.41 -7.83 -21.45
C LYS A 300 26.25 -8.37 -20.03
N LEU A 301 27.18 -9.24 -19.64
CA LEU A 301 27.28 -9.74 -18.27
C LEU A 301 28.44 -9.05 -17.58
N TYR A 302 28.25 -8.67 -16.32
CA TYR A 302 29.32 -8.13 -15.49
C TYR A 302 29.33 -8.77 -14.10
N ARG A 303 30.52 -8.81 -13.52
CA ARG A 303 30.71 -9.10 -12.09
C ARG A 303 30.62 -7.80 -11.31
N VAL A 304 29.79 -7.78 -10.27
CA VAL A 304 29.55 -6.61 -9.43
C VAL A 304 29.80 -6.93 -7.97
N ARG A 305 30.48 -6.00 -7.29
CA ARG A 305 30.65 -6.05 -5.83
C ARG A 305 29.42 -5.46 -5.15
N GLY A 306 28.58 -6.33 -4.61
CA GLY A 306 27.37 -5.91 -3.89
C GLY A 306 27.65 -5.62 -2.41
N ILE A 307 26.72 -4.93 -1.75
CA ILE A 307 26.82 -4.59 -0.32
C ILE A 307 26.53 -5.81 0.57
N LEU A 308 25.72 -6.77 0.09
CA LEU A 308 25.40 -8.02 0.80
C LEU A 308 26.23 -9.22 0.30
N HIS A 309 26.45 -9.33 -1.01
CA HIS A 309 27.27 -10.37 -1.65
C HIS A 309 27.71 -9.92 -3.05
N ASP A 310 28.76 -10.53 -3.57
CA ASP A 310 29.20 -10.32 -4.96
C ASP A 310 28.29 -11.13 -5.90
N TYR A 311 27.86 -10.53 -7.01
CA TYR A 311 26.90 -11.16 -7.93
C TYR A 311 27.22 -10.88 -9.40
N VAL A 312 26.64 -11.70 -10.28
CA VAL A 312 26.65 -11.52 -11.73
C VAL A 312 25.39 -10.75 -12.12
N GLU A 313 25.56 -9.66 -12.85
CA GLU A 313 24.47 -8.87 -13.40
C GLU A 313 24.40 -8.99 -14.93
N ARG A 314 23.20 -8.80 -15.46
CA ARG A 314 22.91 -8.60 -16.87
C ARG A 314 22.56 -7.15 -17.11
N ASP A 315 23.20 -6.54 -18.10
CA ASP A 315 23.00 -5.16 -18.51
C ASP A 315 22.59 -5.12 -19.99
N ASN A 316 21.48 -4.46 -20.31
CA ASN A 316 20.99 -4.27 -21.67
C ASN A 316 21.05 -2.81 -22.14
N GLY A 317 21.76 -1.93 -21.42
CA GLY A 317 21.87 -0.50 -21.70
C GLY A 317 20.64 0.34 -21.30
N VAL A 318 19.51 -0.30 -20.96
CA VAL A 318 18.28 0.34 -20.48
C VAL A 318 18.04 0.04 -18.99
N GLY A 319 18.51 -1.10 -18.49
CA GLY A 319 18.44 -1.51 -17.10
C GLY A 319 19.33 -2.70 -16.79
N THR A 320 19.61 -2.87 -15.49
CA THR A 320 20.44 -3.95 -14.95
C THR A 320 19.60 -4.91 -14.11
N GLY A 321 19.90 -6.21 -14.18
CA GLY A 321 19.25 -7.23 -13.36
C GLY A 321 20.26 -8.25 -12.83
N GLU A 322 20.12 -8.64 -11.56
CA GLU A 322 20.93 -9.70 -10.95
C GLU A 322 20.52 -11.06 -11.50
N VAL A 323 21.50 -11.86 -11.92
CA VAL A 323 21.34 -13.22 -12.47
C VAL A 323 21.56 -14.24 -11.37
N CYS A 324 22.73 -14.22 -10.73
CA CYS A 324 23.08 -15.13 -9.64
C CYS A 324 24.21 -14.57 -8.78
N SER A 325 24.39 -15.13 -7.59
CA SER A 325 25.55 -14.86 -6.74
C SER A 325 26.83 -15.42 -7.38
N LEU A 326 27.94 -14.69 -7.24
CA LEU A 326 29.25 -15.13 -7.75
C LEU A 326 29.73 -16.41 -7.07
N ASP A 327 29.38 -16.60 -5.79
CA ASP A 327 29.73 -17.83 -5.06
C ASP A 327 29.01 -19.07 -5.61
N ASP A 328 27.77 -18.91 -6.09
CA ASP A 328 27.00 -20.03 -6.65
C ASP A 328 27.49 -20.39 -8.05
N LEU A 329 27.90 -19.41 -8.85
CA LEU A 329 28.53 -19.66 -10.16
C LEU A 329 29.90 -20.34 -9.99
N ARG A 330 30.70 -19.89 -9.02
CA ARG A 330 32.05 -20.46 -8.76
C ARG A 330 32.00 -21.89 -8.23
N LYS A 331 31.01 -22.20 -7.38
CA LYS A 331 30.82 -23.55 -6.82
C LYS A 331 30.16 -24.53 -7.80
N GLY A 332 29.72 -24.06 -8.98
CA GLY A 332 28.98 -24.86 -9.95
C GLY A 332 27.55 -25.17 -9.49
N ASN A 333 27.02 -24.39 -8.55
CA ASN A 333 25.64 -24.52 -8.10
C ASN A 333 24.67 -23.83 -9.06
N PHE A 334 25.16 -22.91 -9.88
CA PHE A 334 24.40 -22.20 -10.90
C PHE A 334 25.18 -22.14 -12.22
N HIS A 335 24.53 -22.44 -13.34
CA HIS A 335 25.16 -22.48 -14.67
C HIS A 335 24.54 -21.45 -15.62
N ILE A 336 25.39 -20.70 -16.32
CA ILE A 336 24.95 -19.70 -17.30
C ILE A 336 25.32 -20.21 -18.70
N TYR A 337 24.35 -20.20 -19.62
CA TYR A 337 24.57 -20.62 -21.01
C TYR A 337 24.26 -19.46 -21.96
N ASP A 338 25.09 -19.30 -22.99
CA ASP A 338 24.75 -18.44 -24.12
C ASP A 338 23.63 -19.10 -24.94
N LYS A 339 22.50 -18.40 -25.09
CA LYS A 339 21.33 -18.89 -25.80
C LYS A 339 21.58 -19.06 -27.30
N ALA A 340 22.50 -18.28 -27.89
CA ALA A 340 22.79 -18.33 -29.31
C ALA A 340 23.72 -19.50 -29.66
N THR A 341 24.72 -19.77 -28.83
CA THR A 341 25.74 -20.79 -29.09
C THR A 341 25.56 -22.07 -28.26
N GLY A 342 24.72 -22.05 -27.24
CA GLY A 342 24.57 -23.14 -26.26
C GLY A 342 25.78 -23.35 -25.35
N LYS A 343 26.80 -22.48 -25.45
CA LYS A 343 28.05 -22.62 -24.70
C LYS A 343 27.89 -22.12 -23.27
N GLU A 344 28.41 -22.88 -22.31
CA GLU A 344 28.46 -22.45 -20.91
C GLU A 344 29.46 -21.29 -20.74
N ILE A 345 29.01 -20.25 -20.03
CA ILE A 345 29.78 -19.05 -19.72
C ILE A 345 30.34 -19.22 -18.31
N LYS A 346 31.66 -19.27 -18.19
CA LYS A 346 32.33 -19.41 -16.91
C LYS A 346 32.60 -18.04 -16.30
N GLU A 347 32.83 -18.00 -15.00
CA GLU A 347 33.15 -16.75 -14.28
C GLU A 347 34.34 -16.00 -14.92
N CYS A 348 35.34 -16.72 -15.42
CA CYS A 348 36.52 -16.14 -16.07
C CYS A 348 36.19 -15.38 -17.37
N ASP A 349 35.08 -15.72 -18.02
CA ASP A 349 34.64 -15.10 -19.27
C ASP A 349 33.84 -13.80 -19.01
N ILE A 350 33.51 -13.50 -17.75
CA ILE A 350 32.68 -12.35 -17.37
C ILE A 350 33.59 -11.23 -16.83
N PRO A 351 33.62 -10.03 -17.45
CA PRO A 351 34.43 -8.91 -16.96
C PRO A 351 33.86 -8.34 -15.65
N TRP A 352 34.72 -7.72 -14.84
CA TRP A 352 34.26 -6.88 -13.74
C TRP A 352 33.60 -5.62 -14.29
N ARG A 353 32.53 -5.16 -13.64
CA ARG A 353 32.01 -3.83 -13.91
C ARG A 353 33.02 -2.81 -13.39
N ASN A 354 33.50 -1.95 -14.29
CA ASN A 354 34.41 -0.86 -13.94
C ASN A 354 33.72 0.22 -13.10
#